data_AF-A0AA89BDP8-F1
#
_entry.id   AF-A0AA89BDP8-F1
#
_cell.length_a   1.000
_cell.length_b   1.000
_cell.length_c   1.000
_cell.angle_alpha   90.00
_cell.angle_beta   90.00
_cell.angle_gamma   90.00
#
_symmetry.space_group_name_H-M   'P 1'
#
loop_
_entity.id
_entity.type
_entity.pdbx_description
1 polymer ?
#
loop_
_entity_poly.entity_id
_entity_poly.type
_entity_poly.pdbx_seq_one_letter_code
_entity_poly.pdbx_strand_id
1 'polypeptide(L)'
;KKPDQDVFLNSKFDTLLDTVKWDEKGLAVAIAQNVDTGAILMQGFINREALATTISSKKATFYSRSRATLWTKGETSMNFINVYDIFLDCDRDSIIYLGKPDGPTCHTGSETCYYTSVLNFLNQSQAEENNLAMTTLYSLESTVNQRKEELSVPQNGKPSWTRHLLLDDKLLCSKIRYPEFILEILKISFYGCSL
;
A
#
# COMPACT_ATOMS: atom_id res chain seq x y z
N LYS A 1 -11.63 -15.19 35.42
CA LYS A 1 -11.43 -16.41 34.60
C LYS A 1 -12.14 -16.20 33.26
N LYS A 2 -11.42 -15.96 32.15
CA LYS A 2 -11.96 -16.04 30.77
C LYS A 2 -11.34 -17.22 30.00
N PRO A 3 -11.40 -18.47 30.49
CA PRO A 3 -10.81 -19.60 29.77
C PRO A 3 -11.56 -19.95 28.47
N ASP A 4 -12.88 -19.72 28.38
CA ASP A 4 -13.66 -20.14 27.20
C ASP A 4 -13.48 -19.26 25.96
N GLN A 5 -13.24 -17.95 26.11
CA GLN A 5 -13.08 -17.05 24.97
C GLN A 5 -11.74 -17.26 24.24
N ASP A 6 -10.65 -17.47 24.98
CA ASP A 6 -9.32 -17.70 24.40
C ASP A 6 -9.25 -19.05 23.69
N VAL A 7 -9.86 -20.10 24.24
CA VAL A 7 -9.88 -21.43 23.61
C VAL A 7 -10.65 -21.40 22.28
N PHE A 8 -11.79 -20.73 22.23
CA PHE A 8 -12.61 -20.64 21.01
C PHE A 8 -11.96 -19.76 19.91
N LEU A 9 -11.25 -18.70 20.31
CA LEU A 9 -10.47 -17.87 19.38
C LEU A 9 -9.30 -18.66 18.80
N ASN A 10 -8.56 -19.39 19.64
CA ASN A 10 -7.46 -20.25 19.20
C ASN A 10 -7.93 -21.36 18.26
N SER A 11 -9.08 -22.01 18.54
CA SER A 11 -9.61 -23.05 17.66
C SER A 11 -10.01 -22.50 16.28
N LYS A 12 -10.62 -21.31 16.23
CA LYS A 12 -10.94 -20.64 14.96
C LYS A 12 -9.68 -20.24 14.21
N PHE A 13 -8.67 -19.77 14.93
CA PHE A 13 -7.39 -19.37 14.37
C PHE A 13 -6.67 -20.55 13.71
N ASP A 14 -6.57 -21.69 14.39
CA ASP A 14 -5.98 -22.89 13.81
C ASP A 14 -6.79 -23.41 12.62
N THR A 15 -8.13 -23.41 12.72
CA THR A 15 -9.00 -23.79 11.61
C THR A 15 -8.75 -22.93 10.37
N LEU A 16 -8.55 -21.61 10.53
CA LEU A 16 -8.22 -20.72 9.42
C LEU A 16 -6.88 -21.10 8.78
N LEU A 17 -5.84 -21.25 9.59
CA LEU A 17 -4.48 -21.58 9.12
C LEU A 17 -4.43 -22.92 8.38
N ASP A 18 -5.22 -23.89 8.83
CA ASP A 18 -5.29 -25.23 8.24
C ASP A 18 -6.05 -25.23 6.91
N THR A 19 -6.80 -24.16 6.60
CA THR A 19 -7.45 -24.03 5.30
C THR A 19 -6.54 -23.49 4.20
N VAL A 20 -5.37 -22.97 4.55
CA VAL A 20 -4.38 -22.50 3.57
C VAL A 20 -3.73 -23.72 2.93
N LYS A 21 -3.63 -23.71 1.60
CA LYS A 21 -3.00 -24.75 0.80
C LYS A 21 -1.49 -24.46 0.73
N TRP A 22 -0.76 -25.09 1.64
CA TRP A 22 0.70 -25.04 1.66
C TRP A 22 1.29 -25.97 0.60
N ASP A 23 2.39 -25.54 -0.04
CA ASP A 23 3.16 -26.38 -0.96
C ASP A 23 3.88 -27.53 -0.23
N GLU A 24 4.60 -28.38 -0.98
CA GLU A 24 5.36 -29.51 -0.43
C GLU A 24 6.44 -29.11 0.60
N LYS A 25 6.82 -27.82 0.64
CA LYS A 25 7.79 -27.25 1.57
C LYS A 25 7.11 -26.52 2.73
N GLY A 26 5.78 -26.58 2.83
CA GLY A 26 5.00 -25.88 3.84
C GLY A 26 4.89 -24.38 3.59
N LEU A 27 4.98 -23.93 2.34
CA LEU A 27 5.00 -22.52 1.96
C LEU A 27 3.80 -22.12 1.11
N ALA A 28 3.38 -20.86 1.24
CA ALA A 28 2.46 -20.18 0.35
C ALA A 28 3.05 -18.83 -0.08
N VAL A 29 2.50 -18.25 -1.15
CA VAL A 29 2.88 -16.90 -1.59
C VAL A 29 2.07 -15.87 -0.81
N ALA A 30 2.74 -14.80 -0.37
CA ALA A 30 2.08 -13.63 0.20
C ALA A 30 2.47 -12.37 -0.59
N ILE A 31 1.47 -11.61 -1.02
CA ILE A 31 1.60 -10.34 -1.73
C ILE A 31 1.22 -9.22 -0.77
N ALA A 32 2.13 -8.29 -0.51
CA ALA A 32 1.79 -7.08 0.22
C ALA A 32 1.25 -6.03 -0.74
N GLN A 33 0.05 -5.52 -0.47
CA GLN A 33 -0.62 -4.48 -1.25
C GLN A 33 -0.87 -3.27 -0.38
N ASN A 34 -0.62 -2.08 -0.93
CA ASN A 34 -0.92 -0.82 -0.25
C ASN A 34 -2.44 -0.66 -0.13
N VAL A 35 -2.93 -0.52 1.11
CA VAL A 35 -4.36 -0.34 1.41
C VAL A 35 -4.93 0.94 0.80
N ASP A 36 -4.13 2.01 0.77
CA ASP A 36 -4.56 3.31 0.27
C ASP A 36 -4.48 3.30 -1.26
N THR A 37 -3.33 2.90 -1.82
CA THR A 37 -3.08 3.10 -3.26
C THR A 37 -3.46 1.94 -4.17
N GLY A 38 -3.69 0.76 -3.59
CA GLY A 38 -3.84 -0.50 -4.33
C GLY A 38 -2.54 -1.00 -4.99
N ALA A 39 -1.42 -0.27 -4.86
CA ALA A 39 -0.14 -0.67 -5.44
C ALA A 39 0.35 -1.98 -4.82
N ILE A 40 0.84 -2.90 -5.66
CA ILE A 40 1.54 -4.09 -5.17
C ILE A 40 2.92 -3.64 -4.67
N LEU A 41 3.19 -3.83 -3.39
CA LEU A 41 4.40 -3.37 -2.73
C LEU A 41 5.54 -4.37 -2.91
N MET A 42 5.29 -5.63 -2.57
CA MET A 42 6.28 -6.71 -2.66
C MET A 42 5.61 -8.09 -2.58
N GLN A 43 6.37 -9.13 -2.90
CA GLN A 43 6.00 -10.53 -2.67
C GLN A 43 7.03 -11.21 -1.77
N GLY A 44 6.55 -12.06 -0.88
CA GLY A 44 7.37 -12.96 -0.07
C GLY A 44 6.72 -14.33 0.07
N PHE A 45 7.48 -15.30 0.56
CA PHE A 45 6.92 -16.59 0.96
C PHE A 45 6.51 -16.52 2.42
N ILE A 46 5.52 -17.31 2.80
CA ILE A 46 5.08 -17.46 4.18
C ILE A 46 4.93 -18.94 4.49
N ASN A 47 5.17 -19.31 5.73
CA ASN A 47 4.75 -20.60 6.28
C ASN A 47 3.63 -20.35 7.30
N ARG A 48 3.11 -21.42 7.90
CA ARG A 48 2.04 -21.34 8.91
C ARG A 48 2.37 -20.37 10.05
N GLU A 49 3.62 -20.36 10.52
CA GLU A 49 4.07 -19.49 11.62
C GLU A 49 4.17 -18.02 11.21
N ALA A 50 4.61 -17.72 9.98
CA ALA A 50 4.67 -16.37 9.45
C ALA A 50 3.27 -15.75 9.33
N LEU A 51 2.29 -16.53 8.86
CA LEU A 51 0.90 -16.09 8.79
C LEU A 51 0.31 -15.87 10.19
N ALA A 52 0.56 -16.80 11.13
CA ALA A 52 0.14 -16.64 12.51
C ALA A 52 0.73 -15.39 13.18
N THR A 53 2.01 -15.13 12.93
CA THR A 53 2.73 -13.93 13.42
C THR A 53 2.15 -12.67 12.79
N THR A 54 1.80 -12.70 11.50
CA THR A 54 1.18 -11.56 10.81
C THR A 54 -0.19 -11.24 11.39
N ILE A 55 -1.05 -12.25 11.61
CA ILE A 55 -2.40 -12.03 12.16
C ILE A 55 -2.33 -11.42 13.56
N SER A 56 -1.42 -11.92 14.40
CA SER A 56 -1.26 -11.47 15.80
C SER A 56 -0.59 -10.10 15.92
N SER A 57 0.50 -9.87 15.19
CA SER A 57 1.27 -8.63 15.28
C SER A 57 0.70 -7.49 14.44
N LYS A 58 -0.17 -7.80 13.46
CA LYS A 58 -0.64 -6.87 12.43
C LYS A 58 0.50 -6.23 11.63
N LYS A 59 1.62 -6.93 11.48
CA LYS A 59 2.76 -6.53 10.65
C LYS A 59 3.07 -7.64 9.65
N ALA A 60 3.41 -7.27 8.42
CA ALA A 60 3.71 -8.24 7.38
C ALA A 60 4.95 -9.07 7.74
N THR A 61 4.75 -10.32 8.13
CA THR A 61 5.80 -11.29 8.44
C THR A 61 5.88 -12.33 7.32
N PHE A 62 7.09 -12.58 6.86
CA PHE A 62 7.43 -13.52 5.80
C PHE A 62 8.37 -14.61 6.32
N TYR A 63 8.54 -15.66 5.52
CA TYR A 63 9.51 -16.73 5.73
C TYR A 63 10.63 -16.66 4.69
N SER A 64 11.87 -16.54 5.15
CA SER A 64 13.05 -16.52 4.31
C SER A 64 13.48 -17.94 3.96
N ARG A 65 13.24 -18.38 2.72
CA ARG A 65 13.63 -19.73 2.26
C ARG A 65 15.13 -20.01 2.37
N SER A 66 15.97 -19.01 2.14
CA SER A 66 17.43 -19.15 2.20
C SER A 66 17.96 -19.19 3.62
N ARG A 67 17.34 -18.48 4.55
CA ARG A 67 17.76 -18.40 5.95
C ARG A 67 16.95 -19.30 6.88
N ALA A 68 15.95 -20.01 6.35
CA ALA A 68 15.01 -20.86 7.08
C ALA A 68 14.40 -20.20 8.33
N THR A 69 14.11 -18.89 8.26
CA THR A 69 13.72 -18.07 9.42
C THR A 69 12.59 -17.11 9.07
N LEU A 70 11.79 -16.76 10.08
CA LEU A 70 10.80 -15.68 9.99
C LEU A 70 11.49 -14.32 9.87
N TRP A 71 10.85 -13.41 9.17
CA TRP A 71 11.31 -12.04 8.99
C TRP A 71 10.11 -11.10 8.88
N THR A 72 10.00 -10.15 9.79
CA THR A 72 8.97 -9.11 9.69
C THR A 72 9.52 -7.93 8.91
N LYS A 73 8.82 -7.53 7.85
CA LYS A 73 9.23 -6.39 7.02
C LYS A 73 9.32 -5.15 7.90
N GLY A 74 10.49 -4.51 7.89
CA GLY A 74 10.75 -3.29 8.66
C GLY A 74 11.53 -3.49 9.97
N GLU A 75 11.80 -4.72 10.42
CA GLU A 75 12.55 -4.98 11.67
C GLU A 75 13.90 -4.26 11.74
N THR A 76 14.60 -4.14 10.61
CA THR A 76 15.90 -3.43 10.55
C THR A 76 15.76 -1.99 10.05
N SER A 77 14.87 -1.74 9.08
CA SER A 77 14.78 -0.45 8.38
C SER A 77 13.73 0.50 8.97
N MET A 78 12.94 0.05 9.95
CA MET A 78 11.72 0.70 10.47
C MET A 78 10.59 0.94 9.45
N ASN A 79 10.79 0.64 8.17
CA ASN A 79 9.75 0.69 7.14
C ASN A 79 8.86 -0.57 7.23
N PHE A 80 7.98 -0.60 8.22
CA PHE A 80 7.00 -1.68 8.39
C PHE A 80 5.90 -1.62 7.33
N ILE A 81 5.18 -2.73 7.18
CA ILE A 81 3.90 -2.77 6.49
C ILE A 81 2.87 -3.20 7.54
N ASN A 82 2.04 -2.25 7.98
CA ASN A 82 1.00 -2.48 8.98
C ASN A 82 -0.23 -3.08 8.29
N VAL A 83 -0.55 -4.34 8.62
CA VAL A 83 -1.59 -5.13 7.95
C VAL A 83 -2.95 -4.80 8.55
N TYR A 84 -3.86 -4.34 7.69
CA TYR A 84 -5.26 -4.06 8.02
C TYR A 84 -6.12 -5.29 7.82
N ASP A 85 -5.93 -5.99 6.70
CA ASP A 85 -6.69 -7.19 6.35
C ASP A 85 -5.85 -8.21 5.59
N ILE A 86 -6.34 -9.46 5.55
CA ILE A 86 -5.69 -10.59 4.91
C ILE A 86 -6.72 -11.33 4.06
N PHE A 87 -6.44 -11.47 2.76
CA PHE A 87 -7.30 -12.18 1.82
C PHE A 87 -6.61 -13.45 1.34
N LEU A 88 -7.35 -14.56 1.28
CA LEU A 88 -6.95 -15.77 0.58
C LEU A 88 -7.50 -15.72 -0.84
N ASP A 89 -6.76 -16.25 -1.81
CA ASP A 89 -7.30 -16.51 -3.14
C ASP A 89 -8.27 -17.72 -3.14
N CYS A 90 -8.83 -18.02 -4.31
CA CYS A 90 -9.94 -18.99 -4.42
C CYS A 90 -9.54 -20.44 -4.11
N ASP A 91 -8.31 -20.82 -4.45
CA ASP A 91 -7.71 -22.14 -4.19
C ASP A 91 -6.75 -22.15 -3.00
N ARG A 92 -6.64 -21.01 -2.31
CA ARG A 92 -6.00 -20.81 -1.01
C ARG A 92 -4.50 -21.08 -0.98
N ASP A 93 -3.80 -20.98 -2.10
CA ASP A 93 -2.34 -21.10 -2.16
C ASP A 93 -1.61 -19.75 -2.31
N SER A 94 -2.36 -18.65 -2.39
CA SER A 94 -1.84 -17.28 -2.34
C SER A 94 -2.63 -16.41 -1.38
N ILE A 95 -1.93 -15.45 -0.76
CA ILE A 95 -2.46 -14.54 0.23
C ILE A 95 -2.15 -13.09 -0.14
N ILE A 96 -3.09 -12.18 0.06
CA ILE A 96 -2.86 -10.74 0.04
C ILE A 96 -2.82 -10.21 1.47
N TYR A 97 -1.73 -9.54 1.82
CA TYR A 97 -1.64 -8.66 2.98
C TYR A 97 -2.00 -7.25 2.55
N LEU A 98 -3.22 -6.81 2.87
CA LEU A 98 -3.65 -5.45 2.61
C LEU A 98 -3.16 -4.56 3.76
N GLY A 99 -2.17 -3.70 3.49
CA GLY A 99 -1.46 -2.99 4.55
C GLY A 99 -0.97 -1.59 4.17
N LYS A 100 -0.63 -0.80 5.18
CA LYS A 100 -0.07 0.54 5.02
C LYS A 100 1.45 0.52 5.28
N PRO A 101 2.29 0.92 4.32
CA PRO A 101 3.73 1.03 4.54
C PRO A 101 4.08 2.28 5.36
N ASP A 102 5.02 2.17 6.28
CA ASP A 102 5.56 3.30 7.08
C ASP A 102 6.69 4.07 6.38
N GLY A 103 7.08 3.63 5.18
CA GLY A 103 8.16 4.19 4.40
C GLY A 103 8.38 3.39 3.12
N PRO A 104 9.45 3.63 2.36
CA PRO A 104 9.71 2.88 1.13
C PRO A 104 9.82 1.38 1.41
N THR A 105 9.06 0.58 0.65
CA THR A 105 9.07 -0.88 0.81
C THR A 105 10.39 -1.47 0.33
N CYS A 106 10.91 -0.98 -0.80
CA CYS A 106 12.10 -1.51 -1.42
C CYS A 106 13.37 -0.96 -0.76
N HIS A 107 14.42 -1.79 -0.70
CA HIS A 107 15.74 -1.40 -0.20
C HIS A 107 16.43 -0.34 -1.08
N THR A 108 15.95 -0.12 -2.30
CA THR A 108 16.44 0.93 -3.21
C THR A 108 15.89 2.31 -2.89
N GLY A 109 14.94 2.41 -1.94
CA GLY A 109 14.18 3.62 -1.66
C GLY A 109 12.88 3.75 -2.46
N SER A 110 12.56 2.80 -3.33
CA SER A 110 11.28 2.77 -4.06
C SER A 110 10.12 2.31 -3.16
N GLU A 111 8.92 2.83 -3.42
CA GLU A 111 7.68 2.45 -2.73
C GLU A 111 7.30 0.98 -2.97
N THR A 112 7.64 0.45 -4.13
CA THR A 112 7.36 -0.93 -4.57
C THR A 112 8.63 -1.62 -5.05
N CYS A 113 8.68 -2.94 -4.97
CA CYS A 113 9.70 -3.75 -5.65
C CYS A 113 9.43 -3.89 -7.17
N TYR A 114 8.23 -3.56 -7.65
CA TYR A 114 7.80 -3.73 -9.04
C TYR A 114 7.93 -2.44 -9.86
N TYR A 115 9.13 -1.84 -9.85
CA TYR A 115 9.41 -0.57 -10.56
C TYR A 115 9.97 -0.74 -11.97
N THR A 116 10.27 -1.95 -12.42
CA THR A 116 10.83 -2.23 -13.75
C THR A 116 9.78 -2.81 -14.68
N SER A 117 9.42 -2.07 -15.75
CA SER A 117 8.50 -2.54 -16.80
C SER A 117 9.24 -3.33 -17.88
N VAL A 118 8.78 -4.56 -18.14
CA VAL A 118 9.34 -5.41 -19.21
C VAL A 118 9.04 -4.83 -20.59
N LEU A 119 7.82 -4.31 -20.82
CA LEU A 119 7.45 -3.75 -22.12
C LEU A 119 8.21 -2.46 -22.44
N ASN A 120 8.45 -1.61 -21.44
CA ASN A 120 9.26 -0.40 -21.63
C ASN A 120 10.71 -0.75 -22.01
N PHE A 121 11.25 -1.84 -21.44
CA PHE A 121 12.59 -2.30 -21.78
C PHE A 121 12.68 -2.81 -23.24
N LEU A 122 11.62 -3.46 -23.73
CA LEU A 122 11.57 -3.98 -25.10
C LEU A 122 11.29 -2.89 -26.15
N ASN A 123 10.48 -1.89 -25.81
CA ASN A 123 10.12 -0.79 -26.70
C ASN A 123 11.17 0.34 -26.59
N GLN A 124 12.25 0.27 -27.37
CA GLN A 124 13.28 1.32 -27.49
C GLN A 124 12.75 2.61 -28.16
N SER A 125 11.65 3.18 -27.70
CA SER A 125 11.05 4.40 -28.24
C SER A 125 10.77 5.41 -27.12
N GLN A 126 11.31 6.62 -27.30
CA GLN A 126 11.21 7.77 -26.41
C GLN A 126 9.75 8.13 -26.08
N ALA A 127 9.28 7.67 -24.92
CA ALA A 127 8.34 8.39 -24.08
C ALA A 127 8.52 7.84 -22.65
N GLU A 128 9.06 8.67 -21.76
CA GLU A 128 9.09 8.39 -20.33
C GLU A 128 7.66 8.48 -19.76
N GLU A 129 6.82 7.50 -20.07
CA GLU A 129 5.64 7.28 -19.26
C GLU A 129 6.06 6.49 -18.02
N ASN A 130 5.98 7.16 -16.87
CA ASN A 130 6.10 6.54 -15.54
C ASN A 130 4.94 5.55 -15.32
N ASN A 131 5.01 4.42 -16.01
CA ASN A 131 4.15 3.25 -15.81
C ASN A 131 4.64 2.48 -14.58
N LEU A 132 4.73 3.16 -13.43
CA LEU A 132 4.81 2.48 -12.15
C LEU A 132 3.54 1.64 -11.98
N ALA A 133 3.63 0.52 -11.26
CA ALA A 133 2.47 -0.25 -10.80
C ALA A 133 1.66 0.49 -9.71
N MET A 134 1.56 1.82 -9.85
CA MET A 134 0.72 2.73 -9.10
C MET A 134 -0.44 3.12 -9.99
N THR A 135 -1.64 3.28 -9.44
CA THR A 135 -2.74 3.79 -10.27
C THR A 135 -2.44 5.24 -10.66
N THR A 136 -2.83 5.63 -11.87
CA THR A 136 -2.62 6.98 -12.41
C THR A 136 -3.11 8.08 -11.47
N LEU A 137 -4.20 7.81 -10.74
CA LEU A 137 -4.80 8.75 -9.79
C LEU A 137 -3.88 9.02 -8.58
N TYR A 138 -3.19 8.01 -8.05
CA TYR A 138 -2.27 8.21 -6.92
C TYR A 138 -0.96 8.86 -7.35
N SER A 139 -0.47 8.59 -8.57
CA SER A 139 0.66 9.35 -9.12
C SER A 139 0.34 10.83 -9.21
N LEU A 140 -0.89 11.16 -9.62
CA LEU A 140 -1.39 12.54 -9.63
C LEU A 140 -1.47 13.12 -8.22
N GLU A 141 -2.07 12.39 -7.25
CA GLU A 141 -2.19 12.85 -5.87
C GLU A 141 -0.82 13.12 -5.23
N SER A 142 0.14 12.20 -5.39
CA SER A 142 1.52 12.37 -4.93
C SER A 142 2.16 13.62 -5.52
N THR A 143 1.98 13.84 -6.84
CA THR A 143 2.44 15.07 -7.51
C THR A 143 1.81 16.33 -6.93
N VAL A 144 0.52 16.30 -6.59
CA VAL A 144 -0.19 17.43 -5.97
C VAL A 144 0.34 17.68 -4.55
N ASN A 145 0.55 16.64 -3.75
CA ASN A 145 1.09 16.75 -2.39
C ASN A 145 2.53 17.28 -2.39
N GLN A 146 3.40 16.80 -3.28
CA GLN A 146 4.75 17.33 -3.45
C GLN A 146 4.70 18.84 -3.75
N ARG A 147 3.87 19.26 -4.70
CA ARG A 147 3.72 20.70 -5.03
C ARG A 147 3.17 21.53 -3.87
N LYS A 148 2.41 20.92 -2.96
CA LYS A 148 1.93 21.55 -1.73
C LYS A 148 3.06 21.73 -0.71
N GLU A 149 3.94 20.75 -0.54
CA GLU A 149 5.13 20.87 0.32
C GLU A 149 6.09 21.96 -0.18
N GLU A 150 6.26 22.04 -1.51
CA GLU A 150 7.07 23.06 -2.17
C GLU A 150 6.53 24.49 -2.00
N LEU A 151 5.29 24.69 -1.53
CA LEU A 151 4.74 26.04 -1.25
C LEU A 151 5.59 26.82 -0.23
N SER A 152 6.22 26.10 0.70
CA SER A 152 7.11 26.65 1.72
C SER A 152 8.44 27.18 1.16
N VAL A 153 8.79 26.79 -0.08
CA VAL A 153 10.05 27.17 -0.74
C VAL A 153 9.80 28.35 -1.69
N PRO A 154 10.60 29.44 -1.63
CA PRO A 154 10.52 30.54 -2.60
C PRO A 154 10.79 30.02 -4.01
N GLN A 155 9.90 30.27 -4.95
CA GLN A 155 10.12 29.90 -6.35
C GLN A 155 10.63 31.06 -7.19
N ASN A 156 11.63 30.77 -8.01
CA ASN A 156 12.02 31.61 -9.14
C ASN A 156 11.28 31.14 -10.39
N GLY A 157 10.45 32.02 -10.98
CA GLY A 157 9.72 31.75 -12.22
C GLY A 157 8.21 31.64 -12.06
N LYS A 158 7.51 31.26 -13.15
CA LYS A 158 6.05 31.08 -13.13
C LYS A 158 5.68 29.78 -12.39
N PRO A 159 4.76 29.83 -11.41
CA PRO A 159 4.34 28.63 -10.68
C PRO A 159 3.58 27.67 -11.59
N SER A 160 3.62 26.37 -11.26
CA SER A 160 2.74 25.38 -11.90
C SER A 160 1.26 25.73 -11.66
N TRP A 161 0.38 25.30 -12.56
CA TRP A 161 -1.07 25.55 -12.41
C TRP A 161 -1.62 25.03 -11.07
N THR A 162 -1.20 23.84 -10.65
CA THR A 162 -1.55 23.30 -9.33
C THR A 162 -1.11 24.22 -8.19
N ARG A 163 0.12 24.76 -8.26
CA ARG A 163 0.62 25.70 -7.24
C ARG A 163 -0.15 27.02 -7.24
N HIS A 164 -0.48 27.54 -8.42
CA HIS A 164 -1.31 28.73 -8.55
C HIS A 164 -2.70 28.53 -7.93
N LEU A 165 -3.35 27.40 -8.19
CA LEU A 165 -4.62 27.04 -7.55
C LEU A 165 -4.51 26.90 -6.03
N LEU A 166 -3.45 26.26 -5.52
CA LEU A 166 -3.24 26.07 -4.07
C LEU A 166 -2.91 27.36 -3.31
N LEU A 167 -2.52 28.44 -4.00
CA LEU A 167 -2.25 29.75 -3.40
C LEU A 167 -3.49 30.67 -3.36
N ASP A 168 -4.56 30.32 -4.08
CA ASP A 168 -5.79 31.11 -4.18
C ASP A 168 -7.01 30.25 -3.80
N ASP A 169 -7.33 30.24 -2.51
CA ASP A 169 -8.46 29.48 -1.96
C ASP A 169 -9.80 29.83 -2.61
N LYS A 170 -10.00 31.09 -3.03
CA LYS A 170 -11.24 31.51 -3.69
C LYS A 170 -11.35 30.88 -5.08
N LEU A 171 -10.25 30.92 -5.83
CA LEU A 171 -10.18 30.29 -7.15
C LEU A 171 -10.30 28.76 -7.03
N LEU A 172 -9.62 28.13 -6.08
CA LEU A 172 -9.72 26.70 -5.84
C LEU A 172 -11.15 26.27 -5.51
N CYS A 173 -11.79 26.91 -4.52
CA CYS A 173 -13.17 26.59 -4.17
C CYS A 173 -14.13 26.86 -5.35
N SER A 174 -13.86 27.85 -6.23
CA SER A 174 -14.68 28.08 -7.45
C SER A 174 -14.59 26.94 -8.48
N LYS A 175 -13.46 26.22 -8.53
CA LYS A 175 -13.27 25.08 -9.44
C LYS A 175 -13.84 23.78 -8.89
N ILE A 176 -13.90 23.64 -7.57
CA ILE A 176 -14.55 22.51 -6.90
C ILE A 176 -16.08 22.64 -7.00
N ARG A 177 -16.63 23.86 -6.92
CA ARG A 177 -18.08 24.10 -6.84
C ARG A 177 -18.89 23.85 -8.14
N TYR A 178 -18.36 23.14 -9.14
CA TYR A 178 -19.15 22.75 -10.32
C TYR A 178 -20.12 21.61 -9.96
N PRO A 179 -21.44 21.83 -10.06
CA PRO A 179 -22.45 21.03 -9.34
C PRO A 179 -22.76 19.65 -9.91
N GLU A 180 -22.20 19.24 -11.05
CA GLU A 180 -22.60 18.00 -11.72
C GLU A 180 -21.94 16.72 -11.15
N PHE A 181 -20.95 16.83 -10.24
CA PHE A 181 -20.13 15.65 -9.85
C PHE A 181 -19.88 15.46 -8.34
N ILE A 182 -20.24 16.41 -7.47
CA ILE A 182 -19.70 16.44 -6.10
C ILE A 182 -20.68 16.00 -4.99
N LEU A 183 -21.98 15.88 -5.28
CA LEU A 183 -22.96 15.59 -4.22
C LEU A 183 -22.96 14.14 -3.71
N GLU A 184 -22.32 13.19 -4.41
CA GLU A 184 -22.34 11.77 -3.99
C GLU A 184 -21.02 11.28 -3.35
N ILE A 185 -19.90 11.99 -3.56
CA ILE A 185 -18.55 11.53 -3.13
C ILE A 185 -18.04 12.24 -1.85
N LEU A 186 -18.49 13.46 -1.52
CA LEU A 186 -17.92 14.22 -0.41
C LEU A 186 -18.83 14.25 0.84
N LYS A 187 -18.85 13.13 1.56
CA LYS A 187 -18.95 13.13 3.05
C LYS A 187 -17.59 12.98 3.73
N ILE A 188 -16.50 13.14 2.97
CA ILE A 188 -15.13 13.17 3.49
C ILE A 188 -14.72 14.63 3.63
N SER A 189 -14.38 15.00 4.85
CA SER A 189 -13.91 16.32 5.27
C SER A 189 -12.71 16.76 4.43
N PHE A 190 -12.95 17.58 3.41
CA PHE A 190 -11.89 18.16 2.58
C PHE A 190 -11.80 19.67 2.83
N TYR A 191 -10.62 20.08 3.30
CA TYR A 191 -10.03 21.42 3.24
C TYR A 191 -10.97 22.58 3.54
N GLY A 192 -11.09 22.95 4.83
CA GLY A 192 -11.17 24.34 5.32
C GLY A 192 -12.11 25.35 4.65
N CYS A 193 -12.96 24.96 3.70
CA CYS A 193 -13.86 25.81 2.96
C CYS A 193 -15.12 25.85 3.81
N SER A 194 -15.18 26.83 4.72
CA SER A 194 -16.42 27.13 5.41
C SER A 194 -17.44 27.56 4.36
N LEU A 195 -18.61 26.91 4.41
CA LEU A 195 -19.82 27.38 3.74
C LEU A 195 -20.16 28.81 4.20
#